data_AF-A0A7C6T6F2-F1
#
_entry.id   AF-A0A7C6T6F2-F1
#
_cell.length_a   1.000
_cell.length_b   1.000
_cell.length_c   1.000
_cell.angle_alpha   90.00
_cell.angle_beta   90.00
_cell.angle_gamma   90.00
#
_symmetry.space_group_name_H-M   'P 1'
#
loop_
_entity.id
_entity.type
_entity.pdbx_description
1 polymer ?
#
loop_
_entity_poly.entity_id
_entity_poly.type
_entity_poly.pdbx_seq_one_letter_code
_entity_poly.pdbx_strand_id
1 'polypeptide(L)'
;YSVFAGVGERTREGNDFYHEMKDSNVLDKVALVYGQMNEPPGNRLRVALTGLTMAEKFRDEGRDVLLFIDNIYRYTLAGTEVSALLGRMPSAVGYQPTLAEEMGVLQERITSTKAGSITSIQAVYVPADDLTDPSPATTFAHLDATVVLSRDIASLGIYPAIDPLDSTSRQLDASVIGQEHYDCARGVQYVLQRYTELKDIIAILGMDELSEEDKQLVSRARKIQRFLSQPFFVAEVFTGAPGKYVSLKDTIRGFQGILNGDYDHMPEQAFYMVGSIEEAVEKANKM
;
A
#
# COMPACT_ATOMS: atom_id res chain seq x y z
N TYR A 1 3.67 -20.19 -0.50
CA TYR A 1 4.26 -20.13 0.86
C TYR A 1 4.57 -18.69 1.14
N SER A 2 4.51 -18.28 2.41
CA SER A 2 4.80 -16.90 2.78
C SER A 2 5.99 -16.84 3.72
N VAL A 3 6.79 -15.79 3.62
CA VAL A 3 7.87 -15.49 4.55
C VAL A 3 7.63 -14.10 5.10
N PHE A 4 7.59 -13.96 6.42
CA PHE A 4 7.51 -12.68 7.09
C PHE A 4 8.86 -12.38 7.75
N ALA A 5 9.45 -11.25 7.42
CA ALA A 5 10.68 -10.74 7.98
C ALA A 5 10.38 -9.47 8.79
N GLY A 6 10.27 -9.63 10.12
CA GLY A 6 10.11 -8.55 11.09
C GLY A 6 11.45 -7.89 11.39
N VAL A 7 11.80 -6.87 10.62
CA VAL A 7 13.02 -6.06 10.72
C VAL A 7 12.80 -4.89 11.67
N GLY A 8 13.32 -5.00 12.89
CA GLY A 8 13.28 -3.92 13.87
C GLY A 8 11.86 -3.55 14.31
N GLU A 9 10.98 -4.53 14.39
CA GLU A 9 9.59 -4.37 14.85
C GLU A 9 9.46 -4.42 16.38
N ARG A 10 8.30 -3.98 16.88
CA ARG A 10 8.00 -4.09 18.32
C ARG A 10 7.67 -5.52 18.68
N THR A 11 8.18 -5.99 19.82
CA THR A 11 7.94 -7.36 20.31
C THR A 11 6.47 -7.63 20.58
N ARG A 12 5.71 -6.62 21.02
CA ARG A 12 4.26 -6.71 21.18
C ARG A 12 3.57 -6.98 19.84
N GLU A 13 3.90 -6.22 18.80
CA GLU A 13 3.30 -6.36 17.45
C GLU A 13 3.64 -7.72 16.84
N GLY A 14 4.88 -8.20 17.02
CA GLY A 14 5.27 -9.56 16.63
C GLY A 14 4.50 -10.67 17.37
N ASN A 15 4.23 -10.48 18.66
CA ASN A 15 3.44 -11.42 19.45
C ASN A 15 1.97 -11.45 19.01
N ASP A 16 1.35 -10.28 18.85
CA ASP A 16 -0.04 -10.15 18.41
C ASP A 16 -0.22 -10.80 17.02
N PHE A 17 0.71 -10.54 16.09
CA PHE A 17 0.73 -11.15 14.76
C PHE A 17 0.89 -12.68 14.81
N TYR A 18 1.75 -13.21 15.67
CA TYR A 18 1.90 -14.66 15.83
C TYR A 18 0.59 -15.32 16.28
N HIS A 19 -0.11 -14.71 17.25
CA HIS A 19 -1.39 -15.20 17.73
C HIS A 19 -2.49 -15.08 16.69
N GLU A 20 -2.55 -13.98 15.95
CA GLU A 20 -3.50 -13.82 14.83
C GLU A 20 -3.30 -14.89 13.75
N MET A 21 -2.04 -15.19 13.40
CA MET A 21 -1.69 -16.25 12.44
C MET A 21 -2.03 -17.64 12.96
N LYS A 22 -1.93 -17.84 14.28
CA LYS A 22 -2.33 -19.08 14.95
C LYS A 22 -3.84 -19.28 14.89
N ASP A 23 -4.59 -18.26 15.29
CA ASP A 23 -6.05 -18.30 15.34
C ASP A 23 -6.65 -18.42 13.94
N SER A 24 -5.97 -17.85 12.93
CA SER A 24 -6.31 -17.97 11.52
C SER A 24 -5.87 -19.29 10.87
N ASN A 25 -5.20 -20.19 11.60
CA ASN A 25 -4.68 -21.49 11.10
C ASN A 25 -3.79 -21.38 9.86
N VAL A 26 -2.88 -20.40 9.82
CA VAL A 26 -1.95 -20.17 8.69
C VAL A 26 -0.47 -20.35 9.05
N LEU A 27 -0.16 -20.64 10.32
CA LEU A 27 1.21 -20.85 10.80
C LEU A 27 1.96 -21.98 10.07
N ASP A 28 1.26 -22.97 9.53
CA ASP A 28 1.84 -24.08 8.75
C ASP A 28 2.33 -23.65 7.36
N LYS A 29 1.90 -22.48 6.87
CA LYS A 29 2.17 -21.97 5.52
C LYS A 29 3.09 -20.75 5.50
N VAL A 30 3.45 -20.23 6.69
CA VAL A 30 4.28 -19.04 6.85
C VAL A 30 5.56 -19.33 7.63
N ALA A 31 6.70 -18.86 7.13
CA ALA A 31 7.93 -18.79 7.89
C ALA A 31 8.05 -17.39 8.53
N LEU A 32 8.15 -17.33 9.86
CA LEU A 32 8.30 -16.07 10.59
C LEU A 32 9.77 -15.90 11.01
N VAL A 33 10.38 -14.78 10.60
CA VAL A 33 11.74 -14.40 10.93
C VAL A 33 11.70 -13.05 11.63
N TYR A 34 12.09 -13.00 12.90
CA TYR A 34 12.04 -11.78 13.71
C TYR A 34 13.43 -11.32 14.12
N GLY A 35 13.66 -10.02 14.03
CA GLY A 35 14.83 -9.31 14.52
C GLY A 35 14.34 -8.03 15.19
N GLN A 36 13.99 -8.14 16.45
CA GLN A 36 13.16 -7.17 17.16
C GLN A 36 13.93 -5.86 17.48
N MET A 37 13.22 -4.78 17.83
CA MET A 37 13.87 -3.49 18.18
C MET A 37 14.88 -3.58 19.33
N ASN A 38 14.68 -4.51 20.27
CA ASN A 38 15.60 -4.72 21.41
C ASN A 38 16.90 -5.44 21.03
N GLU A 39 17.01 -5.92 19.79
CA GLU A 39 18.22 -6.58 19.29
C GLU A 39 19.28 -5.56 18.82
N PRO A 40 20.57 -5.93 18.91
CA PRO A 40 21.65 -5.06 18.43
C PRO A 40 21.51 -4.78 16.93
N PRO A 41 22.03 -3.63 16.45
CA PRO A 41 21.87 -3.20 15.06
C PRO A 41 22.44 -4.21 14.05
N GLY A 42 23.48 -4.97 14.40
CA GLY A 42 23.99 -6.04 13.56
C GLY A 42 22.95 -7.13 13.22
N ASN A 43 22.10 -7.50 14.18
CA ASN A 43 21.04 -8.50 13.95
C ASN A 43 19.95 -7.90 13.06
N ARG A 44 19.50 -6.68 13.37
CA ARG A 44 18.49 -5.96 12.57
C ARG A 44 18.93 -5.74 11.12
N LEU A 45 20.21 -5.50 10.89
CA LEU A 45 20.79 -5.36 9.55
C LEU A 45 20.87 -6.68 8.76
N ARG A 46 20.74 -7.84 9.43
CA ARG A 46 20.87 -9.17 8.78
C ARG A 46 19.58 -9.98 8.75
N VAL A 47 18.57 -9.62 9.56
CA VAL A 47 17.31 -10.35 9.62
C VAL A 47 16.54 -10.32 8.30
N ALA A 48 16.55 -9.19 7.57
CA ALA A 48 15.95 -9.09 6.24
C ALA A 48 16.55 -10.11 5.26
N LEU A 49 17.88 -10.26 5.27
CA LEU A 49 18.60 -11.24 4.43
C LEU A 49 18.28 -12.67 4.84
N THR A 50 18.01 -12.91 6.12
CA THR A 50 17.63 -14.25 6.63
C THR A 50 16.25 -14.65 6.10
N GLY A 51 15.27 -13.74 6.20
CA GLY A 51 13.94 -13.94 5.59
C GLY A 51 14.02 -14.14 4.08
N LEU A 52 14.80 -13.30 3.41
CA LEU A 52 15.03 -13.43 1.97
C LEU A 52 15.65 -14.79 1.59
N THR A 53 16.62 -15.28 2.34
CA THR A 53 17.27 -16.58 2.06
C THR A 53 16.27 -17.74 2.16
N MET A 54 15.33 -17.68 3.11
CA MET A 54 14.23 -18.65 3.19
C MET A 54 13.29 -18.53 1.99
N ALA A 55 12.96 -17.31 1.57
CA ALA A 55 12.11 -17.06 0.40
C ALA A 55 12.77 -17.54 -0.90
N GLU A 56 14.06 -17.28 -1.08
CA GLU A 56 14.84 -17.76 -2.23
C GLU A 56 14.86 -19.27 -2.30
N LYS A 57 15.02 -19.97 -1.18
CA LYS A 57 14.94 -21.42 -1.17
C LYS A 57 13.59 -21.91 -1.73
N PHE A 58 12.48 -21.32 -1.28
CA PHE A 58 11.16 -21.70 -1.80
C PHE A 58 10.96 -21.32 -3.27
N ARG A 59 11.49 -20.18 -3.71
CA ARG A 59 11.49 -19.76 -5.11
C ARG A 59 12.24 -20.74 -5.98
N ASP A 60 13.43 -21.15 -5.55
CA ASP A 60 14.33 -22.02 -6.31
C ASP A 60 13.84 -23.49 -6.32
N GLU A 61 12.99 -23.87 -5.36
CA GLU A 61 12.16 -25.09 -5.41
C GLU A 61 11.00 -25.02 -6.43
N GLY A 62 10.84 -23.88 -7.10
CA GLY A 62 9.84 -23.66 -8.15
C GLY A 62 8.49 -23.15 -7.66
N ARG A 63 8.46 -22.46 -6.51
CA ARG A 63 7.21 -21.95 -5.91
C ARG A 63 7.07 -20.45 -6.11
N ASP A 64 5.82 -19.99 -6.06
CA ASP A 64 5.49 -18.58 -5.90
C ASP A 64 5.44 -18.23 -4.40
N VAL A 65 6.25 -17.26 -4.00
CA VAL A 65 6.51 -16.91 -2.60
C VAL A 65 6.10 -15.47 -2.33
N LEU A 66 5.32 -15.27 -1.28
CA LEU A 66 5.07 -13.93 -0.75
C LEU A 66 6.11 -13.60 0.32
N LEU A 67 6.86 -12.51 0.13
CA LEU A 67 7.83 -12.02 1.10
C LEU A 67 7.34 -10.72 1.72
N PHE A 68 7.07 -10.73 3.02
CA PHE A 68 6.70 -9.54 3.77
C PHE A 68 7.92 -9.01 4.51
N ILE A 69 8.32 -7.77 4.26
CA ILE A 69 9.39 -7.10 5.01
C ILE A 69 8.79 -5.93 5.78
N ASP A 70 8.73 -6.05 7.09
CA ASP A 70 8.23 -5.01 7.98
C ASP A 70 9.30 -4.73 9.04
N ASN A 71 10.06 -3.64 9.02
CA ASN A 71 10.00 -2.50 8.10
C ASN A 71 11.33 -2.29 7.37
N ILE A 72 11.32 -2.07 6.05
CA ILE A 72 12.55 -1.93 5.26
C ILE A 72 13.36 -0.69 5.66
N TYR A 73 12.71 0.37 6.16
CA TYR A 73 13.42 1.53 6.70
C TYR A 73 14.30 1.15 7.91
N ARG A 74 13.87 0.18 8.73
CA ARG A 74 14.64 -0.27 9.90
C ARG A 74 15.91 -1.03 9.50
N TYR A 75 15.93 -1.66 8.32
CA TYR A 75 17.14 -2.22 7.73
C TYR A 75 18.16 -1.10 7.45
N THR A 76 17.72 -0.02 6.79
CA THR A 76 18.57 1.15 6.54
C THR A 76 19.08 1.78 7.84
N LEU A 77 18.20 2.01 8.81
CA LEU A 77 18.56 2.60 10.10
C LEU A 77 19.62 1.76 10.84
N ALA A 78 19.45 0.44 10.87
CA ALA A 78 20.44 -0.47 11.43
C ALA A 78 21.79 -0.39 10.68
N GLY A 79 21.77 -0.19 9.36
CA GLY A 79 22.95 0.04 8.54
C GLY A 79 23.71 1.31 8.93
N THR A 80 22.99 2.41 9.15
CA THR A 80 23.56 3.66 9.68
C THR A 80 24.23 3.46 11.03
N GLU A 81 23.58 2.77 11.97
CA GLU A 81 24.12 2.48 13.29
C GLU A 81 25.40 1.63 13.22
N VAL A 82 25.41 0.56 12.43
CA VAL A 82 26.61 -0.29 12.22
C VAL A 82 27.73 0.50 11.54
N SER A 83 27.40 1.31 10.53
CA SER A 83 28.38 2.13 9.82
C SER A 83 29.09 3.13 10.73
N ALA A 84 28.34 3.74 11.66
CA ALA A 84 28.90 4.64 12.66
C ALA A 84 29.85 3.90 13.62
N LEU A 85 29.49 2.70 14.07
CA LEU A 85 30.34 1.87 14.93
C LEU A 85 31.63 1.39 14.23
N LEU A 86 31.58 1.23 12.91
CA LEU A 86 32.75 0.90 12.07
C LEU A 86 33.65 2.11 11.79
N GLY A 87 33.30 3.31 12.26
CA GLY A 87 34.08 4.53 12.05
C GLY A 87 34.05 5.05 10.62
N ARG A 88 33.04 4.67 9.81
CA ARG A 88 32.86 5.20 8.46
C ARG A 88 32.34 6.64 8.55
N MET A 89 32.83 7.52 7.67
CA MET A 89 32.29 8.88 7.60
C MET A 89 30.83 8.84 7.12
N PRO A 90 29.91 9.58 7.79
CA PRO A 90 28.51 9.64 7.38
C PRO A 90 28.35 10.39 6.05
N SER A 91 27.31 10.01 5.31
CA SER A 91 26.89 10.65 4.06
C SER A 91 25.77 11.67 4.32
N ALA A 92 25.03 12.04 3.27
CA ALA A 92 23.87 12.92 3.34
C ALA A 92 22.90 12.49 4.45
N VAL A 93 22.43 13.47 5.24
CA VAL A 93 21.45 13.30 6.33
C VAL A 93 21.91 12.29 7.41
N GLY A 94 23.19 11.90 7.43
CA GLY A 94 23.75 11.00 8.43
C GLY A 94 23.69 9.51 8.07
N TYR A 95 23.22 9.13 6.88
CA TYR A 95 23.19 7.74 6.42
C TYR A 95 24.58 7.17 6.13
N GLN A 96 24.67 5.84 6.06
CA GLN A 96 25.90 5.17 5.66
C GLN A 96 26.29 5.52 4.21
N PRO A 97 27.59 5.67 3.89
CA PRO A 97 28.04 5.95 2.52
C PRO A 97 27.77 4.80 1.54
N THR A 98 27.46 3.61 2.07
CA THR A 98 27.15 2.37 1.34
C THR A 98 25.66 2.11 1.20
N LEU A 99 24.80 3.09 1.49
CA LEU A 99 23.34 2.92 1.53
C LEU A 99 22.77 2.31 0.25
N ALA A 100 23.13 2.88 -0.90
CA ALA A 100 22.65 2.42 -2.20
C ALA A 100 23.14 0.99 -2.53
N GLU A 101 24.38 0.67 -2.19
CA GLU A 101 24.95 -0.66 -2.40
C GLU A 101 24.27 -1.71 -1.51
N GLU A 102 24.16 -1.44 -0.21
CA GLU A 102 23.52 -2.35 0.76
C GLU A 102 22.04 -2.57 0.46
N MET A 103 21.33 -1.55 -0.04
CA MET A 103 19.95 -1.67 -0.51
C MET A 103 19.87 -2.50 -1.79
N GLY A 104 20.71 -2.22 -2.78
CA GLY A 104 20.73 -2.96 -4.05
C GLY A 104 21.03 -4.44 -3.85
N VAL A 105 21.98 -4.81 -2.99
CA VAL A 105 22.30 -6.21 -2.68
C VAL A 105 21.10 -6.96 -2.10
N LEU A 106 20.25 -6.29 -1.32
CA LEU A 106 19.04 -6.88 -0.77
C LEU A 106 17.91 -6.94 -1.81
N GLN A 107 17.63 -5.82 -2.48
CA GLN A 107 16.48 -5.68 -3.37
C GLN A 107 16.62 -6.47 -4.67
N GLU A 108 17.80 -6.52 -5.29
CA GLU A 108 17.99 -7.22 -6.57
C GLU A 108 17.82 -8.74 -6.48
N ARG A 109 17.94 -9.30 -5.27
CA ARG A 109 17.66 -10.71 -4.99
C ARG A 109 16.17 -11.01 -4.90
N ILE A 110 15.35 -10.00 -4.60
CA ILE A 110 13.90 -10.07 -4.56
C ILE A 110 13.39 -9.92 -5.99
N THR A 111 13.38 -11.04 -6.71
CA THR A 111 12.95 -11.05 -8.10
C THR A 111 12.36 -12.39 -8.51
N SER A 112 11.65 -12.38 -9.63
CA SER A 112 11.14 -13.58 -10.29
C SER A 112 12.22 -14.17 -11.20
N THR A 113 12.44 -15.48 -11.10
CA THR A 113 13.40 -16.20 -11.92
C THR A 113 12.67 -17.16 -12.87
N LYS A 114 13.43 -17.94 -13.63
CA LYS A 114 12.86 -19.00 -14.49
C LYS A 114 12.31 -20.19 -13.69
N ALA A 115 12.71 -20.34 -12.42
CA ALA A 115 12.28 -21.44 -11.57
C ALA A 115 10.99 -21.11 -10.82
N GLY A 116 10.90 -19.92 -10.23
CA GLY A 116 9.75 -19.47 -9.46
C GLY A 116 9.76 -17.96 -9.23
N SER A 117 8.84 -17.46 -8.43
CA SER A 117 8.68 -16.01 -8.19
C SER A 117 8.74 -15.64 -6.70
N ILE A 118 9.24 -14.43 -6.43
CA ILE A 118 9.08 -13.78 -5.13
C ILE A 118 8.30 -12.49 -5.38
N THR A 119 7.13 -12.36 -4.76
CA THR A 119 6.38 -11.11 -4.69
C THR A 119 6.59 -10.52 -3.31
N SER A 120 7.32 -9.41 -3.22
CA SER A 120 7.57 -8.75 -1.94
C SER A 120 6.58 -7.63 -1.65
N ILE A 121 6.09 -7.59 -0.42
CA ILE A 121 5.35 -6.47 0.15
C ILE A 121 6.21 -5.90 1.27
N GLN A 122 6.64 -4.65 1.11
CA GLN A 122 7.60 -4.03 2.02
C GLN A 122 6.98 -2.78 2.63
N ALA A 123 6.92 -2.73 3.96
CA ALA A 123 6.52 -1.53 4.66
C ALA A 123 7.70 -0.54 4.65
N VAL A 124 7.48 0.64 4.09
CA VAL A 124 8.48 1.72 4.04
C VAL A 124 8.03 2.82 4.98
N TYR A 125 8.72 3.00 6.10
CA TYR A 125 8.51 4.17 6.95
C TYR A 125 9.20 5.39 6.33
N VAL A 126 8.42 6.45 6.07
CA VAL A 126 8.95 7.74 5.58
C VAL A 126 9.23 8.63 6.79
N PRO A 127 10.50 8.96 7.07
CA PRO A 127 10.83 9.80 8.21
C PRO A 127 10.29 11.22 7.99
N ALA A 128 9.60 11.76 9.01
CA ALA A 128 9.05 13.12 9.00
C ALA A 128 8.16 13.47 7.79
N ASP A 129 7.51 12.47 7.18
CA ASP A 129 6.70 12.64 5.97
C ASP A 129 7.49 13.23 4.76
N ASP A 130 8.84 13.11 4.76
CA ASP A 130 9.73 13.60 3.69
C ASP A 130 10.14 12.49 2.71
N LEU A 131 9.51 12.47 1.53
CA LEU A 131 9.80 11.53 0.43
C LEU A 131 11.17 11.77 -0.22
N THR A 132 11.81 12.91 0.04
CA THR A 132 13.12 13.25 -0.52
C THR A 132 14.29 12.74 0.33
N ASP A 133 14.00 12.16 1.50
CA ASP A 133 15.02 11.53 2.33
C ASP A 133 15.75 10.41 1.55
N PRO A 134 17.08 10.29 1.68
CA PRO A 134 17.85 9.29 0.93
C PRO A 134 17.37 7.85 1.09
N SER A 135 16.81 7.47 2.25
CA SER A 135 16.34 6.11 2.51
C SER A 135 15.13 5.72 1.65
N PRO A 136 13.97 6.42 1.73
CA PRO A 136 12.84 6.14 0.85
C PRO A 136 13.19 6.37 -0.61
N ALA A 137 13.92 7.44 -0.96
CA ALA A 137 14.32 7.71 -2.35
C ALA A 137 15.10 6.54 -2.99
N THR A 138 16.07 5.96 -2.26
CA THR A 138 16.82 4.79 -2.72
C THR A 138 15.93 3.55 -2.80
N THR A 139 15.03 3.36 -1.84
CA THR A 139 14.12 2.21 -1.82
C THR A 139 13.15 2.25 -3.00
N PHE A 140 12.57 3.41 -3.31
CA PHE A 140 11.59 3.57 -4.38
C PHE A 140 12.16 3.23 -5.76
N ALA A 141 13.46 3.41 -5.99
CA ALA A 141 14.10 3.04 -7.26
C ALA A 141 13.97 1.54 -7.58
N HIS A 142 13.89 0.69 -6.55
CA HIS A 142 13.78 -0.77 -6.69
C HIS A 142 12.35 -1.30 -6.68
N LEU A 143 11.34 -0.47 -6.35
CA LEU A 143 9.96 -0.93 -6.26
C LEU A 143 9.24 -0.81 -7.61
N ASP A 144 8.49 -1.85 -7.97
CA ASP A 144 7.65 -1.84 -9.18
C ASP A 144 6.30 -1.16 -8.97
N ALA A 145 5.81 -1.14 -7.74
CA ALA A 145 4.59 -0.46 -7.35
C ALA A 145 4.79 0.20 -5.98
N THR A 146 4.25 1.40 -5.83
CA THR A 146 4.24 2.17 -4.60
C THR A 146 2.80 2.39 -4.18
N VAL A 147 2.48 2.00 -2.94
CA VAL A 147 1.18 2.27 -2.32
C VAL A 147 1.44 3.25 -1.19
N VAL A 148 1.01 4.50 -1.37
CA VAL A 148 1.22 5.57 -0.40
C VAL A 148 0.01 5.63 0.51
N LEU A 149 0.25 5.63 1.82
CA LEU A 149 -0.81 5.78 2.83
C LEU A 149 -0.83 7.22 3.34
N SER A 150 -1.96 7.91 3.17
CA SER A 150 -2.10 9.33 3.53
C SER A 150 -2.88 9.52 4.82
N ARG A 151 -2.34 10.37 5.71
CA ARG A 151 -3.01 10.75 6.96
C ARG A 151 -4.28 11.56 6.69
N ASP A 152 -4.27 12.38 5.64
CA ASP A 152 -5.42 13.21 5.27
C ASP A 152 -6.61 12.34 4.86
N ILE A 153 -6.37 11.27 4.10
CA ILE A 153 -7.41 10.32 3.70
C ILE A 153 -7.93 9.54 4.92
N ALA A 154 -7.04 9.10 5.82
CA ALA A 154 -7.43 8.43 7.05
C ALA A 154 -8.31 9.32 7.95
N SER A 155 -8.02 10.63 8.01
CA SER A 155 -8.81 11.59 8.79
C SER A 155 -10.26 11.74 8.30
N LEU A 156 -10.51 11.44 7.03
CA LEU A 156 -11.85 11.41 6.43
C LEU A 156 -12.61 10.11 6.73
N GLY A 157 -12.00 9.18 7.48
CA GLY A 157 -12.57 7.87 7.81
C GLY A 157 -12.55 6.87 6.64
N ILE A 158 -11.74 7.10 5.62
CA ILE A 158 -11.62 6.24 4.44
C ILE A 158 -10.52 5.20 4.70
N TYR A 159 -10.91 3.92 4.69
CA TYR A 159 -10.00 2.80 4.88
C TYR A 159 -10.16 1.79 3.73
N PRO A 160 -9.07 1.30 3.12
CA PRO A 160 -7.67 1.65 3.42
C PRO A 160 -7.34 3.09 3.01
N ALA A 161 -6.45 3.74 3.76
CA ALA A 161 -6.09 5.14 3.57
C ALA A 161 -5.06 5.35 2.43
N ILE A 162 -5.30 4.69 1.28
CA ILE A 162 -4.43 4.74 0.11
C ILE A 162 -4.64 6.06 -0.62
N ASP A 163 -3.55 6.75 -0.94
CA ASP A 163 -3.59 7.91 -1.82
C ASP A 163 -3.68 7.46 -3.28
N PRO A 164 -4.81 7.72 -3.98
CA PRO A 164 -5.02 7.25 -5.34
C PRO A 164 -4.22 8.03 -6.39
N LEU A 165 -3.66 9.20 -6.03
CA LEU A 165 -2.87 10.05 -6.93
C LEU A 165 -1.37 9.81 -6.75
N ASP A 166 -0.92 9.66 -5.49
CA ASP A 166 0.49 9.42 -5.18
C ASP A 166 0.91 7.93 -5.30
N SER A 167 -0.05 7.00 -5.26
CA SER A 167 0.23 5.58 -5.49
C SER A 167 0.42 5.29 -6.97
N THR A 168 1.47 4.54 -7.31
CA THR A 168 1.83 4.25 -8.70
C THR A 168 2.19 2.79 -8.90
N SER A 169 2.09 2.31 -10.15
CA SER A 169 2.56 0.99 -10.54
C SER A 169 3.10 1.03 -11.95
N ARG A 170 4.24 0.36 -12.18
CA ARG A 170 4.78 0.12 -13.53
C ARG A 170 3.85 -0.76 -14.38
N GLN A 171 2.99 -1.56 -13.75
CA GLN A 171 2.04 -2.41 -14.45
C GLN A 171 0.80 -1.65 -14.92
N LEU A 172 0.63 -0.37 -14.57
CA LEU A 172 -0.47 0.46 -15.07
C LEU A 172 -0.18 0.91 -16.51
N ASP A 173 -0.18 -0.06 -17.42
CA ASP A 173 0.05 0.11 -18.86
C ASP A 173 -0.98 -0.72 -19.65
N ALA A 174 -1.61 -0.10 -20.65
CA ALA A 174 -2.66 -0.72 -21.47
C ALA A 174 -2.20 -2.03 -22.17
N SER A 175 -0.90 -2.17 -22.47
CA SER A 175 -0.34 -3.39 -23.06
C SER A 175 -0.27 -4.56 -22.08
N VAL A 176 -0.25 -4.29 -20.77
CA VAL A 176 -0.18 -5.30 -19.71
C VAL A 176 -1.57 -5.64 -19.17
N ILE A 177 -2.37 -4.63 -18.82
CA ILE A 177 -3.67 -4.82 -18.14
C ILE A 177 -4.89 -4.72 -19.06
N GLY A 178 -4.69 -4.38 -20.33
CA GLY A 178 -5.75 -4.15 -21.29
C GLY A 178 -6.31 -2.73 -21.25
N GLN A 179 -6.95 -2.32 -22.35
CA GLN A 179 -7.41 -0.94 -22.56
C GLN A 179 -8.52 -0.54 -21.57
N GLU A 180 -9.50 -1.43 -21.34
CA GLU A 180 -10.65 -1.16 -20.46
C GLU A 180 -10.21 -0.82 -19.03
N HIS A 181 -9.31 -1.62 -18.46
CA HIS A 181 -8.79 -1.39 -17.11
C HIS A 181 -7.96 -0.09 -17.06
N TYR A 182 -7.11 0.14 -18.06
CA TYR A 182 -6.28 1.33 -18.13
C TYR A 182 -7.12 2.62 -18.20
N ASP A 183 -8.11 2.67 -19.09
CA ASP A 183 -8.97 3.84 -19.27
C ASP A 183 -9.82 4.11 -18.03
N CYS A 184 -10.33 3.06 -17.38
CA CYS A 184 -11.05 3.18 -16.12
C CYS A 184 -10.16 3.81 -15.02
N ALA A 185 -8.96 3.28 -14.83
CA ALA A 185 -8.02 3.78 -13.82
C ALA A 185 -7.58 5.23 -14.10
N ARG A 186 -7.27 5.57 -15.36
CA ARG A 186 -6.92 6.94 -15.76
C ARG A 186 -8.09 7.91 -15.63
N GLY A 187 -9.31 7.46 -15.93
CA GLY A 187 -10.53 8.25 -15.73
C GLY A 187 -10.75 8.58 -14.25
N VAL A 188 -10.60 7.60 -13.36
CA VAL A 188 -10.67 7.79 -11.90
C VAL A 188 -9.62 8.80 -11.43
N GLN A 189 -8.35 8.64 -11.85
CA GLN A 189 -7.28 9.57 -11.51
C GLN A 189 -7.57 10.99 -12.01
N TYR A 190 -8.08 11.14 -13.24
CA TYR A 190 -8.43 12.44 -13.81
C TYR A 190 -9.51 13.15 -12.98
N VAL A 191 -10.60 12.45 -12.63
CA VAL A 191 -11.69 13.02 -11.84
C VAL A 191 -11.20 13.44 -10.45
N LEU A 192 -10.35 12.62 -9.80
CA LEU A 192 -9.79 12.94 -8.49
C LEU A 192 -8.80 14.11 -8.55
N GLN A 193 -7.96 14.18 -9.58
CA GLN A 193 -7.03 15.29 -9.78
C GLN A 193 -7.78 16.61 -9.97
N ARG A 194 -8.80 16.62 -10.84
CA ARG A 194 -9.67 17.79 -11.06
C ARG A 194 -10.40 18.19 -9.77
N TYR A 195 -10.84 17.23 -8.97
CA TYR A 195 -11.44 17.52 -7.67
C TYR A 195 -10.47 18.22 -6.71
N THR A 196 -9.20 17.80 -6.67
CA THR A 196 -8.16 18.47 -5.86
C THR A 196 -7.97 19.92 -6.30
N GLU A 197 -7.90 20.20 -7.61
CA GLU A 197 -7.79 21.57 -8.14
C GLU A 197 -9.00 22.44 -7.77
N LEU A 198 -10.20 21.86 -7.80
CA LEU A 198 -11.45 22.56 -7.45
C LEU A 198 -11.60 22.75 -5.94
N LYS A 199 -10.94 21.95 -5.10
CA LYS A 199 -11.08 21.98 -3.64
C LYS A 199 -10.67 23.34 -3.06
N ASP A 200 -9.60 23.94 -3.58
CA ASP A 200 -9.14 25.26 -3.14
C ASP A 200 -10.12 26.37 -3.55
N ILE A 201 -10.68 26.27 -4.76
CA ILE A 201 -11.71 27.18 -5.25
C ILE A 201 -12.97 27.09 -4.38
N ILE A 202 -13.43 25.88 -4.07
CA ILE A 202 -14.58 25.61 -3.21
C ILE A 202 -14.37 26.19 -1.80
N ALA A 203 -13.15 26.09 -1.26
CA ALA A 203 -12.83 26.61 0.07
C ALA A 203 -12.90 28.15 0.14
N ILE A 204 -12.65 28.86 -0.97
CA ILE A 204 -12.63 30.33 -1.04
C ILE A 204 -13.99 30.89 -1.47
N LEU A 205 -14.54 30.38 -2.58
CA LEU A 205 -15.72 30.93 -3.25
C LEU A 205 -17.02 30.20 -2.88
N GLY A 206 -16.93 28.98 -2.37
CA GLY A 206 -18.08 28.11 -2.13
C GLY A 206 -18.47 27.26 -3.35
N MET A 207 -19.34 26.28 -3.13
CA MET A 207 -19.72 25.30 -4.16
C MET A 207 -20.67 25.86 -5.22
N ASP A 208 -21.39 26.94 -4.90
CA ASP A 208 -22.42 27.53 -5.77
C ASP A 208 -21.83 28.27 -6.98
N GLU A 209 -20.59 28.77 -6.85
CA GLU A 209 -19.85 29.52 -7.87
C GLU A 209 -19.23 28.63 -8.96
N LEU A 210 -19.29 27.30 -8.78
CA LEU A 210 -18.82 26.35 -9.78
C LEU A 210 -19.80 26.23 -10.94
N SER A 211 -19.27 25.90 -12.12
CA SER A 211 -20.10 25.50 -13.26
C SER A 211 -20.88 24.22 -12.93
N GLU A 212 -22.01 23.98 -13.59
CA GLU A 212 -22.80 22.75 -13.35
C GLU A 212 -22.00 21.49 -13.69
N GLU A 213 -21.09 21.57 -14.68
CA GLU A 213 -20.17 20.48 -15.02
C GLU A 213 -19.16 20.21 -13.89
N ASP A 214 -18.57 21.26 -13.31
CA ASP A 214 -17.66 21.12 -12.18
C ASP A 214 -18.37 20.60 -10.92
N LYS A 215 -19.62 21.04 -10.67
CA LYS A 215 -20.45 20.50 -9.58
C LYS A 215 -20.69 19.00 -9.75
N GLN A 216 -21.00 18.57 -10.98
CA GLN A 216 -21.18 17.15 -11.29
C GLN A 216 -19.87 16.36 -11.11
N LEU A 217 -18.74 16.92 -11.56
CA LEU A 217 -17.42 16.32 -11.37
C LEU A 217 -17.09 16.16 -9.88
N VAL A 218 -17.32 17.19 -9.07
CA VAL A 218 -17.10 17.15 -7.61
C VAL A 218 -17.98 16.08 -6.96
N SER A 219 -19.25 15.97 -7.36
CA SER A 219 -20.15 14.93 -6.84
C SER A 219 -19.63 13.53 -7.17
N ARG A 220 -19.21 13.28 -8.42
CA ARG A 220 -18.62 12.00 -8.82
C ARG A 220 -17.31 11.73 -8.10
N ALA A 221 -16.44 12.71 -7.95
CA ALA A 221 -15.17 12.57 -7.24
C ALA A 221 -15.37 12.16 -5.79
N ARG A 222 -16.33 12.76 -5.08
CA ARG A 222 -16.67 12.36 -3.70
C ARG A 222 -17.19 10.93 -3.63
N LYS A 223 -18.04 10.51 -4.57
CA LYS A 223 -18.52 9.12 -4.66
C LYS A 223 -17.37 8.15 -4.89
N ILE A 224 -16.48 8.45 -5.85
CA ILE A 224 -15.26 7.66 -6.11
C ILE A 224 -14.39 7.58 -4.86
N GLN A 225 -14.14 8.71 -4.18
CA GLN A 225 -13.30 8.75 -2.98
C GLN A 225 -13.87 7.86 -1.87
N ARG A 226 -15.20 7.85 -1.69
CA ARG A 226 -15.88 6.96 -0.74
C ARG A 226 -15.86 5.50 -1.22
N PHE A 227 -16.05 5.24 -2.50
CA PHE A 227 -16.08 3.90 -3.07
C PHE A 227 -14.71 3.21 -3.05
N LEU A 228 -13.62 3.96 -2.95
CA LEU A 228 -12.29 3.42 -2.67
C LEU A 228 -12.15 2.85 -1.24
N SER A 229 -13.11 3.10 -0.33
CA SER A 229 -13.14 2.46 0.98
C SER A 229 -13.73 1.05 0.92
N GLN A 230 -13.15 0.13 1.69
CA GLN A 230 -13.55 -1.28 1.71
C GLN A 230 -13.41 -1.85 3.13
N PRO A 231 -14.43 -2.55 3.66
CA PRO A 231 -14.31 -3.24 4.94
C PRO A 231 -13.39 -4.46 4.84
N PHE A 232 -12.36 -4.50 5.68
CA PHE A 232 -11.39 -5.60 5.74
C PHE A 232 -11.84 -6.71 6.69
N PHE A 233 -11.57 -7.96 6.32
CA PHE A 233 -11.82 -9.13 7.16
C PHE A 233 -11.11 -9.02 8.52
N VAL A 234 -9.85 -8.58 8.54
CA VAL A 234 -9.08 -8.38 9.76
C VAL A 234 -9.60 -7.22 10.63
N ALA A 235 -10.33 -6.28 10.03
CA ALA A 235 -10.90 -5.13 10.72
C ALA A 235 -12.30 -5.42 11.31
N GLU A 236 -12.88 -6.59 11.03
CA GLU A 236 -14.23 -6.95 11.49
C GLU A 236 -14.33 -6.95 13.02
N VAL A 237 -13.28 -7.36 13.72
CA VAL A 237 -13.21 -7.35 15.20
C VAL A 237 -13.31 -5.94 15.79
N PHE A 238 -12.82 -4.93 15.07
CA PHE A 238 -12.80 -3.53 15.53
C PHE A 238 -14.00 -2.73 15.05
N THR A 239 -14.50 -3.03 13.84
CA THR A 239 -15.53 -2.25 13.15
C THR A 239 -16.92 -2.87 13.27
N GLY A 240 -17.02 -4.18 13.52
CA GLY A 240 -18.26 -4.96 13.48
C GLY A 240 -18.87 -5.14 12.08
N ALA A 241 -18.24 -4.60 11.03
CA ALA A 241 -18.68 -4.75 9.65
C ALA A 241 -17.99 -5.97 9.02
N PRO A 242 -18.73 -6.86 8.34
CA PRO A 242 -18.14 -8.05 7.73
C PRO A 242 -17.21 -7.66 6.59
N GLY A 243 -16.04 -8.29 6.56
CA GLY A 243 -15.06 -8.07 5.50
C GLY A 243 -15.62 -8.43 4.12
N LYS A 244 -15.17 -7.70 3.09
CA LYS A 244 -15.57 -7.93 1.70
C LYS A 244 -14.37 -8.22 0.83
N TYR A 245 -14.51 -9.17 -0.08
CA TYR A 245 -13.58 -9.40 -1.18
C TYR A 245 -14.26 -8.97 -2.48
N VAL A 246 -13.60 -8.12 -3.25
CA VAL A 246 -14.12 -7.57 -4.50
C VAL A 246 -13.28 -8.11 -5.66
N SER A 247 -13.93 -8.66 -6.68
CA SER A 247 -13.24 -9.17 -7.86
C SER A 247 -12.79 -8.03 -8.77
N LEU A 248 -11.68 -8.22 -9.51
CA LEU A 248 -11.17 -7.20 -10.44
C LEU A 248 -12.23 -6.75 -11.46
N LYS A 249 -13.06 -7.68 -11.96
CA LYS A 249 -14.11 -7.38 -12.93
C LYS A 249 -15.19 -6.48 -12.32
N ASP A 250 -15.55 -6.73 -11.06
CA ASP A 250 -16.53 -5.93 -10.34
C ASP A 250 -15.99 -4.54 -10.00
N THR A 251 -14.70 -4.45 -9.65
CA THR A 251 -14.00 -3.18 -9.45
C THR A 251 -14.08 -2.31 -10.71
N ILE A 252 -13.64 -2.83 -11.85
CA ILE A 252 -13.62 -2.08 -13.13
C ILE A 252 -15.05 -1.65 -13.49
N ARG A 253 -16.01 -2.58 -13.44
CA ARG A 253 -17.42 -2.29 -13.76
C ARG A 253 -18.03 -1.24 -12.84
N GLY A 254 -17.74 -1.29 -11.54
CA GLY A 254 -18.22 -0.33 -10.56
C GLY A 254 -17.69 1.08 -10.82
N PHE A 255 -16.37 1.21 -10.98
CA PHE A 255 -15.75 2.51 -11.26
C PHE A 255 -16.16 3.06 -12.63
N GLN A 256 -16.25 2.22 -13.67
CA GLN A 256 -16.71 2.61 -15.00
C GLN A 256 -18.13 3.21 -14.96
N GLY A 257 -19.06 2.58 -14.22
CA GLY A 257 -20.42 3.09 -14.11
C GLY A 257 -20.50 4.42 -13.34
N ILE A 258 -19.65 4.63 -12.34
CA ILE A 258 -19.55 5.94 -11.66
C ILE A 258 -18.99 7.01 -12.60
N LEU A 259 -17.97 6.68 -13.40
CA LEU A 259 -17.40 7.59 -14.39
C LEU A 259 -18.41 7.97 -15.50
N ASN A 260 -19.20 7.01 -15.95
CA ASN A 260 -20.23 7.21 -16.97
C ASN A 260 -21.45 8.00 -16.45
N GLY A 261 -21.64 8.07 -15.13
CA GLY A 261 -22.75 8.77 -14.50
C GLY A 261 -23.98 7.93 -14.22
N ASP A 262 -23.90 6.60 -14.38
CA ASP A 262 -25.03 5.68 -14.17
C ASP A 262 -25.60 5.76 -12.74
N TYR A 263 -24.75 6.16 -11.78
CA TYR A 263 -25.07 6.26 -10.37
C TYR A 263 -25.08 7.70 -9.83
N ASP A 264 -25.25 8.70 -10.70
CA ASP A 264 -25.28 10.12 -10.31
C ASP A 264 -26.46 10.46 -9.37
N HIS A 265 -27.56 9.72 -9.47
CA HIS A 265 -28.75 9.89 -8.65
C HIS A 265 -28.60 9.36 -7.20
N MET A 266 -27.58 8.54 -6.93
CA MET A 266 -27.38 7.92 -5.61
C MET A 266 -26.67 8.86 -4.62
N PRO A 267 -26.97 8.79 -3.31
CA PRO A 267 -26.27 9.59 -2.30
C PRO A 267 -24.83 9.12 -2.08
N GLU A 268 -23.92 10.04 -1.74
CA GLU A 268 -22.49 9.74 -1.52
C GLU A 268 -22.27 8.67 -0.44
N GLN A 269 -23.09 8.68 0.61
CA GLN A 269 -22.98 7.76 1.74
C GLN A 269 -23.26 6.29 1.37
N ALA A 270 -23.95 6.05 0.25
CA ALA A 270 -24.18 4.70 -0.25
C ALA A 270 -22.88 4.02 -0.71
N PHE A 271 -21.88 4.81 -1.12
CA PHE A 271 -20.58 4.31 -1.58
C PHE A 271 -19.56 4.09 -0.46
N TYR A 272 -19.90 4.43 0.79
CA TYR A 272 -18.98 4.31 1.91
C TYR A 272 -19.00 2.90 2.52
N MET A 273 -17.83 2.28 2.70
CA MET A 273 -17.62 0.97 3.33
C MET A 273 -18.52 -0.12 2.72
N VAL A 274 -18.43 -0.28 1.40
CA VAL A 274 -19.15 -1.31 0.62
C VAL A 274 -18.16 -2.15 -0.18
N GLY A 275 -18.56 -3.36 -0.58
CA GLY A 275 -17.77 -4.20 -1.48
C GLY A 275 -17.97 -3.84 -2.94
N SER A 276 -18.99 -4.43 -3.57
CA SER A 276 -19.29 -4.20 -4.98
C SER A 276 -20.27 -3.05 -5.20
N ILE A 277 -20.44 -2.66 -6.46
CA ILE A 277 -21.38 -1.60 -6.84
C ILE A 277 -22.83 -1.97 -6.54
N GLU A 278 -23.18 -3.26 -6.61
CA GLU A 278 -24.52 -3.75 -6.24
C GLU A 278 -24.82 -3.50 -4.77
N GLU A 279 -23.84 -3.69 -3.88
CA GLU A 279 -23.99 -3.39 -2.45
C GLU A 279 -24.23 -1.89 -2.22
N ALA A 280 -23.58 -1.02 -3.02
CA ALA A 280 -23.84 0.41 -2.98
C ALA A 280 -25.28 0.74 -3.40
N VAL A 281 -25.79 0.10 -4.45
CA VAL A 281 -27.19 0.27 -4.91
C VAL A 281 -28.18 -0.23 -3.85
N GLU A 282 -27.94 -1.40 -3.26
CA GLU A 282 -28.77 -1.92 -2.17
C GLU A 282 -28.79 -0.99 -0.96
N LYS A 283 -27.64 -0.40 -0.63
CA LYS A 283 -27.51 0.54 0.47
C LYS A 283 -28.25 1.85 0.16
N ALA A 284 -28.16 2.37 -1.05
CA ALA A 284 -28.92 3.55 -1.48
C ALA A 284 -30.44 3.33 -1.39
N ASN A 285 -30.92 2.14 -1.74
CA ASN A 285 -32.36 1.81 -1.65
C ASN A 285 -32.88 1.70 -0.20
N LYS A 286 -31.99 1.53 0.78
CA LYS A 286 -32.33 1.47 2.21
C LYS A 286 -32.26 2.82 2.91
N MET A 287 -31.75 3.86 2.24
CA MET A 287 -31.62 5.23 2.75
C MET A 287 -32.80 6.09 2.31
#